data_AF-W8DW54-F1
#
_entry.id   AF-W8DW54-F1
#
_cell.length_a   1.000
_cell.length_b   1.000
_cell.length_c   1.000
_cell.angle_alpha   90.00
_cell.angle_beta   90.00
_cell.angle_gamma   90.00
#
_symmetry.space_group_name_H-M   'P 1'
#
loop_
_entity.id
_entity.type
_entity.pdbx_description
1 polymer ?
#
loop_
_entity_poly.entity_id
_entity_poly.type
_entity_poly.pdbx_seq_one_letter_code
_entity_poly.pdbx_strand_id
1 'polypeptide(L)'
;MDNIVRKKVKKNLAFILLAGLLLSGCKTPPPAVNDDTLVTSDVNGVKLVHRHAVAAPTTFTPINQTWRALYKASVMTQPDYGGKVVRYLEAGKSFEVLGSVENHWLAIADKPDGMLTGYVPLKAGVESHRYDDTLRNDRPRPRKTKQVCVDVGGDSKACRNTATATWILN
;
A
#
# COMPACT_ATOMS: atom_id res chain seq x y z
N MET A 1 18.58 -79.78 -7.48
CA MET A 1 17.48 -79.08 -6.77
C MET A 1 17.30 -77.65 -7.31
N ASP A 2 17.53 -77.43 -8.61
CA ASP A 2 17.89 -76.09 -9.12
C ASP A 2 16.79 -75.41 -9.94
N ASN A 3 15.77 -76.15 -10.38
CA ASN A 3 14.66 -75.61 -11.19
C ASN A 3 13.49 -75.05 -10.37
N ILE A 4 13.36 -75.42 -9.09
CA ILE A 4 12.27 -74.95 -8.22
C ILE A 4 12.59 -73.56 -7.66
N VAL A 5 13.87 -73.28 -7.36
CA VAL A 5 14.31 -72.00 -6.77
C VAL A 5 14.23 -70.85 -7.78
N ARG A 6 14.61 -71.07 -9.06
CA ARG A 6 14.57 -70.03 -10.11
C ARG A 6 13.16 -69.54 -10.46
N LYS A 7 12.14 -70.40 -10.42
CA LYS A 7 10.73 -70.00 -10.68
C LYS A 7 10.16 -69.12 -9.56
N LYS A 8 10.58 -69.35 -8.31
CA LYS A 8 10.07 -68.65 -7.12
C LYS A 8 10.61 -67.22 -7.00
N VAL A 9 11.88 -67.01 -7.36
CA VAL A 9 12.51 -65.66 -7.37
C VAL A 9 11.93 -64.76 -8.47
N LYS A 10 11.68 -65.30 -9.68
CA LYS A 10 11.08 -64.54 -10.79
C LYS A 10 9.63 -64.10 -10.52
N LYS A 11 8.82 -64.93 -9.86
CA LYS A 11 7.43 -64.60 -9.51
C LYS A 11 7.33 -63.54 -8.40
N ASN A 12 8.23 -63.58 -7.41
CA ASN A 12 8.26 -62.57 -6.34
C ASN A 12 8.78 -61.21 -6.85
N LEU A 13 9.78 -61.21 -7.73
CA LEU A 13 10.31 -59.97 -8.31
C LEU A 13 9.28 -59.28 -9.24
N ALA A 14 8.51 -60.06 -10.00
CA ALA A 14 7.44 -59.54 -10.85
C ALA A 14 6.27 -58.92 -10.05
N PHE A 15 5.93 -59.50 -8.89
CA PHE A 15 4.88 -58.96 -8.02
C PHE A 15 5.30 -57.65 -7.32
N ILE A 16 6.58 -57.51 -6.94
CA ILE A 16 7.11 -56.29 -6.33
C ILE A 16 7.18 -55.14 -7.34
N LEU A 17 7.56 -55.42 -8.59
CA LEU A 17 7.57 -54.43 -9.67
C LEU A 17 6.16 -53.92 -10.03
N LEU A 18 5.14 -54.79 -10.00
CA LEU A 18 3.76 -54.42 -10.30
C LEU A 18 3.12 -53.57 -9.17
N ALA A 19 3.52 -53.78 -7.92
CA ALA A 19 3.05 -52.98 -6.78
C ALA A 19 3.63 -51.55 -6.75
N GLY A 20 4.85 -51.34 -7.28
CA GLY A 20 5.48 -50.01 -7.35
C GLY A 20 4.81 -49.04 -8.33
N LEU A 21 4.12 -49.55 -9.36
CA LEU A 21 3.45 -48.75 -10.39
C LEU A 21 2.06 -48.23 -9.97
N LEU A 22 1.46 -48.78 -8.91
CA LEU A 22 0.14 -48.37 -8.43
C LEU A 22 0.19 -47.22 -7.41
N LEU A 23 1.36 -46.92 -6.83
CA LEU A 23 1.54 -45.88 -5.82
C LEU A 23 2.00 -44.53 -6.39
N SER A 24 2.41 -44.46 -7.66
CA SER A 24 2.86 -43.21 -8.31
C SER A 24 1.71 -42.35 -8.88
N GLY A 25 0.46 -42.74 -8.65
CA GLY A 25 -0.74 -42.10 -9.22
C GLY A 25 -1.44 -41.05 -8.35
N CYS A 26 -0.99 -40.81 -7.11
CA CYS A 26 -1.56 -39.74 -6.28
C CYS A 26 -1.15 -38.37 -6.81
N LYS A 27 -1.86 -37.88 -7.85
CA LYS A 27 -1.91 -36.45 -8.15
C LYS A 27 -2.62 -35.77 -6.99
N THR A 28 -1.85 -35.17 -6.09
CA THR A 28 -2.37 -34.27 -5.06
C THR A 28 -3.27 -33.25 -5.75
N PRO A 29 -4.52 -33.04 -5.28
CA PRO A 29 -5.38 -32.00 -5.81
C PRO A 29 -4.61 -30.67 -5.82
N PRO A 30 -4.79 -29.81 -6.85
CA PRO A 30 -4.18 -28.50 -6.86
C PRO A 30 -4.46 -27.80 -5.53
N PRO A 31 -3.47 -27.13 -4.93
CA PRO A 31 -3.66 -26.44 -3.66
C PRO A 31 -4.86 -25.49 -3.78
N ALA A 32 -5.75 -25.54 -2.78
CA ALA A 32 -6.94 -24.71 -2.77
C ALA A 32 -6.54 -23.24 -2.78
N VAL A 33 -7.12 -22.46 -3.70
CA VAL A 33 -6.92 -21.02 -3.76
C VAL A 33 -7.59 -20.40 -2.54
N ASN A 34 -6.81 -19.64 -1.78
CA ASN A 34 -7.24 -18.92 -0.58
C ASN A 34 -6.75 -17.47 -0.63
N ASP A 35 -7.15 -16.67 0.35
CA ASP A 35 -6.82 -15.24 0.45
C ASP A 35 -5.30 -14.94 0.45
N ASP A 36 -4.47 -15.90 0.87
CA ASP A 36 -3.00 -15.82 0.90
C ASP A 36 -2.32 -16.27 -0.39
N THR A 37 -3.07 -16.82 -1.34
CA THR A 37 -2.52 -17.34 -2.59
C THR A 37 -1.96 -16.19 -3.42
N LEU A 38 -0.69 -16.28 -3.81
CA LEU A 38 -0.05 -15.27 -4.66
C LEU A 38 -0.49 -15.44 -6.12
N VAL A 39 -0.91 -14.35 -6.73
CA VAL A 39 -1.36 -14.25 -8.11
C VAL A 39 -0.56 -13.15 -8.80
N THR A 40 -0.25 -13.38 -10.08
CA THR A 40 0.37 -12.37 -10.94
C THR A 40 -0.64 -11.90 -11.97
N SER A 41 -0.91 -10.60 -11.98
CA SER A 41 -1.80 -9.93 -12.93
C SER A 41 -1.01 -9.03 -13.87
N ASP A 42 -1.40 -8.98 -15.13
CA ASP A 42 -0.82 -8.07 -16.13
C ASP A 42 -1.78 -6.91 -16.37
N VAL A 43 -1.35 -5.69 -16.02
CA VAL A 43 -2.16 -4.47 -16.12
C VAL A 43 -1.33 -3.42 -16.84
N ASN A 44 -1.81 -2.98 -18.00
CA ASN A 44 -1.10 -2.04 -18.87
C ASN A 44 0.34 -2.50 -19.23
N GLY A 45 0.58 -3.81 -19.32
CA GLY A 45 1.91 -4.38 -19.60
C GLY A 45 2.84 -4.46 -18.37
N VAL A 46 2.36 -4.09 -17.18
CA VAL A 46 3.09 -4.23 -15.91
C VAL A 46 2.59 -5.47 -15.18
N LYS A 47 3.52 -6.32 -14.73
CA LYS A 47 3.21 -7.51 -13.94
C LYS A 47 3.18 -7.15 -12.46
N LEU A 48 2.01 -7.27 -11.85
CA LEU A 48 1.80 -7.05 -10.42
C LEU A 48 1.60 -8.39 -9.73
N VAL A 49 2.47 -8.70 -8.75
CA VAL A 49 2.29 -9.84 -7.86
C VAL A 49 1.52 -9.37 -6.64
N HIS A 50 0.44 -10.08 -6.27
CA HIS A 50 -0.39 -9.74 -5.12
C HIS A 50 -1.04 -10.97 -4.52
N ARG A 51 -1.55 -10.84 -3.30
CA ARG A 51 -2.42 -11.85 -2.69
C ARG A 51 -3.77 -11.89 -3.41
N HIS A 52 -4.38 -13.07 -3.49
CA HIS A 52 -5.68 -13.28 -4.14
C HIS A 52 -6.79 -12.43 -3.51
N ALA A 53 -6.71 -12.14 -2.21
CA ALA A 53 -7.64 -11.25 -1.53
C ALA A 53 -7.59 -9.79 -2.03
N VAL A 54 -6.49 -9.37 -2.64
CA VAL A 54 -6.31 -8.03 -3.22
C VAL A 54 -6.70 -8.10 -4.69
N ALA A 55 -7.68 -7.31 -5.10
CA ALA A 55 -8.10 -7.28 -6.49
C ALA A 55 -7.02 -6.59 -7.34
N ALA A 56 -6.77 -7.11 -8.54
CA ALA A 56 -5.94 -6.41 -9.52
C ALA A 56 -6.63 -5.12 -9.97
N PRO A 57 -5.88 -4.02 -10.17
CA PRO A 57 -6.48 -2.77 -10.62
C PRO A 57 -6.84 -2.86 -12.11
N THR A 58 -7.78 -2.03 -12.55
CA THR A 58 -8.14 -1.93 -13.97
C THR A 58 -7.12 -1.15 -14.79
N THR A 59 -6.45 -0.20 -14.15
CA THR A 59 -5.44 0.66 -14.77
C THR A 59 -4.24 0.80 -13.86
N PHE A 60 -3.04 0.92 -14.44
CA PHE A 60 -1.83 1.09 -13.66
C PHE A 60 -0.84 2.05 -14.34
N THR A 61 -0.40 3.07 -13.60
CA THR A 61 0.65 4.01 -14.00
C THR A 61 1.80 3.93 -12.99
N PRO A 62 2.99 3.45 -13.38
CA PRO A 62 4.13 3.32 -12.47
C PRO A 62 4.56 4.64 -11.83
N ILE A 63 4.89 4.61 -10.55
CA ILE A 63 5.46 5.73 -9.78
C ILE A 63 6.78 5.30 -9.15
N ASN A 64 6.80 4.17 -8.44
CA ASN A 64 7.98 3.58 -7.77
C ASN A 64 8.72 4.58 -6.87
N GLN A 65 8.01 5.15 -5.90
CA GLN A 65 8.56 6.14 -4.97
C GLN A 65 8.17 5.85 -3.52
N THR A 66 9.05 6.21 -2.61
CA THR A 66 8.77 6.18 -1.17
C THR A 66 7.98 7.41 -0.73
N TRP A 67 6.80 7.17 -0.15
CA TRP A 67 5.92 8.20 0.39
C TRP A 67 5.85 8.08 1.91
N ARG A 68 5.37 9.13 2.57
CA ARG A 68 5.10 9.15 4.02
C ARG A 68 3.62 9.38 4.28
N ALA A 69 3.06 8.59 5.18
CA ALA A 69 1.65 8.68 5.52
C ALA A 69 1.37 9.96 6.32
N LEU A 70 0.35 10.71 5.91
CA LEU A 70 -0.08 11.92 6.62
C LEU A 70 -0.95 11.57 7.85
N TYR A 71 -1.64 10.43 7.81
CA TYR A 71 -2.51 9.94 8.89
C TYR A 71 -2.59 8.41 8.87
N LYS A 72 -3.32 7.85 9.83
CA LYS A 72 -3.59 6.40 9.93
C LYS A 72 -4.60 5.95 8.85
N ALA A 73 -4.16 5.84 7.61
CA ALA A 73 -5.00 5.48 6.47
C ALA A 73 -5.27 3.96 6.41
N SER A 74 -6.47 3.57 6.00
CA SER A 74 -6.81 2.17 5.70
C SER A 74 -6.19 1.75 4.37
N VAL A 75 -5.49 0.61 4.38
CA VAL A 75 -5.04 -0.08 3.18
C VAL A 75 -6.14 -1.06 2.76
N MET A 76 -6.67 -0.87 1.55
CA MET A 76 -7.86 -1.55 1.05
C MET A 76 -7.49 -2.67 0.06
N THR A 77 -8.33 -3.69 -0.05
CA THR A 77 -8.18 -4.77 -1.05
C THR A 77 -8.57 -4.34 -2.47
N GLN A 78 -9.26 -3.21 -2.62
CA GLN A 78 -9.69 -2.62 -3.90
C GLN A 78 -9.38 -1.12 -3.90
N PRO A 79 -9.19 -0.48 -5.07
CA PRO A 79 -8.97 0.95 -5.19
C PRO A 79 -10.28 1.76 -5.04
N ASP A 80 -11.01 1.47 -3.98
CA ASP A 80 -12.23 2.14 -3.55
C ASP A 80 -12.45 1.93 -2.03
N TYR A 81 -13.49 2.57 -1.50
CA TYR A 81 -13.87 2.44 -0.09
C TYR A 81 -14.77 1.23 0.20
N GLY A 82 -15.18 0.47 -0.83
CA GLY A 82 -16.02 -0.73 -0.70
C GLY A 82 -15.21 -2.01 -0.43
N GLY A 83 -13.91 -2.00 -0.70
CA GLY A 83 -13.00 -3.10 -0.38
C GLY A 83 -12.88 -3.40 1.12
N LYS A 84 -12.26 -4.53 1.44
CA LYS A 84 -11.93 -4.89 2.83
C LYS A 84 -10.64 -4.21 3.27
N VAL A 85 -10.51 -3.94 4.56
CA VAL A 85 -9.27 -3.41 5.13
C VAL A 85 -8.25 -4.54 5.28
N VAL A 86 -7.09 -4.39 4.66
CA VAL A 86 -5.92 -5.26 4.82
C VAL A 86 -5.17 -4.92 6.10
N ARG A 87 -4.84 -3.63 6.27
CA ARG A 87 -4.15 -3.08 7.45
C ARG A 87 -4.30 -1.57 7.50
N TYR A 88 -3.66 -0.93 8.47
CA TYR A 88 -3.54 0.52 8.54
C TYR A 88 -2.09 0.96 8.28
N LEU A 89 -1.93 2.11 7.63
CA LEU A 89 -0.67 2.86 7.65
C LEU A 89 -0.48 3.50 9.02
N GLU A 90 0.77 3.73 9.41
CA GLU A 90 1.13 4.49 10.59
C GLU A 90 1.45 5.93 10.19
N ALA A 91 0.90 6.91 10.90
CA ALA A 91 1.14 8.33 10.61
C ALA A 91 2.65 8.66 10.70
N GLY A 92 3.15 9.35 9.69
CA GLY A 92 4.54 9.75 9.53
C GLY A 92 5.51 8.65 9.10
N LYS A 93 5.08 7.39 9.04
CA LYS A 93 5.91 6.28 8.53
C LYS A 93 5.94 6.27 7.01
N SER A 94 7.05 5.77 6.49
CA SER A 94 7.24 5.56 5.05
C SER A 94 6.51 4.32 4.56
N PHE A 95 6.07 4.35 3.31
CA PHE A 95 5.54 3.22 2.56
C PHE A 95 5.90 3.39 1.07
N GLU A 96 5.91 2.30 0.32
CA GLU A 96 6.27 2.35 -1.10
C GLU A 96 5.02 2.48 -1.96
N VAL A 97 5.03 3.45 -2.87
CA VAL A 97 4.01 3.61 -3.90
C VAL A 97 4.54 2.98 -5.18
N LEU A 98 3.92 1.86 -5.58
CA LEU A 98 4.22 1.18 -6.83
C LEU A 98 3.70 2.01 -8.02
N GLY A 99 2.49 2.55 -7.91
CA GLY A 99 1.87 3.30 -8.98
C GLY A 99 0.53 3.93 -8.60
N SER A 100 0.01 4.76 -9.50
CA SER A 100 -1.37 5.24 -9.44
C SER A 100 -2.27 4.32 -10.26
N VAL A 101 -3.50 4.14 -9.77
CA VAL A 101 -4.54 3.31 -10.39
C VAL A 101 -5.83 4.13 -10.55
N GLU A 102 -6.94 3.48 -10.93
CA GLU A 102 -8.23 4.11 -11.07
C GLU A 102 -8.66 4.94 -9.85
N ASN A 103 -9.51 5.94 -10.08
CA ASN A 103 -10.10 6.79 -9.05
C ASN A 103 -9.09 7.55 -8.18
N HIS A 104 -7.87 7.78 -8.67
CA HIS A 104 -6.78 8.44 -7.94
C HIS A 104 -6.38 7.67 -6.66
N TRP A 105 -6.40 6.35 -6.73
CA TRP A 105 -5.82 5.52 -5.68
C TRP A 105 -4.36 5.21 -5.98
N LEU A 106 -3.64 4.87 -4.93
CA LEU A 106 -2.25 4.46 -4.97
C LEU A 106 -2.16 2.98 -4.66
N ALA A 107 -1.53 2.22 -5.55
CA ALA A 107 -1.09 0.87 -5.33
C ALA A 107 0.19 0.89 -4.50
N ILE A 108 0.20 0.21 -3.35
CA ILE A 108 1.31 0.29 -2.39
C ILE A 108 1.92 -1.08 -2.08
N ALA A 109 3.16 -1.04 -1.60
CA ALA A 109 3.89 -2.19 -1.09
C ALA A 109 4.51 -1.90 0.28
N ASP A 110 4.82 -2.97 1.02
CA ASP A 110 5.50 -2.87 2.31
C ASP A 110 7.01 -2.62 2.17
N LYS A 111 7.59 -2.91 1.00
CA LYS A 111 9.03 -2.80 0.71
C LYS A 111 9.26 -2.33 -0.72
N PRO A 112 10.44 -1.74 -1.03
CA PRO A 112 10.82 -1.42 -2.40
C PRO A 112 10.80 -2.68 -3.27
N ASP A 113 10.28 -2.55 -4.49
CA ASP A 113 10.09 -3.66 -5.44
C ASP A 113 9.25 -4.83 -4.86
N GLY A 114 8.45 -4.54 -3.83
CA GLY A 114 7.62 -5.53 -3.16
C GLY A 114 6.36 -5.90 -3.94
N MET A 115 5.69 -6.95 -3.47
CA MET A 115 4.36 -7.31 -3.95
C MET A 115 3.34 -6.21 -3.60
N LEU A 116 2.33 -6.06 -4.44
CA LEU A 116 1.20 -5.18 -4.17
C LEU A 116 0.47 -5.66 -2.90
N THR A 117 0.55 -4.84 -1.85
CA THR A 117 -0.08 -5.10 -0.55
C THR A 117 -1.55 -4.65 -0.55
N GLY A 118 -1.88 -3.59 -1.27
CA GLY A 118 -3.22 -3.05 -1.37
C GLY A 118 -3.22 -1.60 -1.83
N TYR A 119 -4.32 -0.90 -1.54
CA TYR A 119 -4.57 0.44 -2.05
C TYR A 119 -4.84 1.46 -0.96
N VAL A 120 -4.41 2.69 -1.19
CA VAL A 120 -4.74 3.84 -0.33
C VAL A 120 -5.18 5.02 -1.19
N PRO A 121 -6.06 5.90 -0.69
CA PRO A 121 -6.43 7.10 -1.43
C PRO A 121 -5.21 8.01 -1.57
N LEU A 122 -5.10 8.76 -2.68
CA LEU A 122 -3.97 9.67 -2.95
C LEU A 122 -3.63 10.59 -1.76
N LYS A 123 -4.64 11.08 -1.05
CA LYS A 123 -4.47 11.98 0.10
C LYS A 123 -3.91 11.29 1.36
N ALA A 124 -3.72 9.98 1.37
CA ALA A 124 -3.20 9.22 2.51
C ALA A 124 -1.74 9.56 2.84
N GLY A 125 -0.98 10.02 1.86
CA GLY A 125 0.42 10.34 2.03
C GLY A 125 0.91 11.39 1.05
N VAL A 126 2.19 11.73 1.17
CA VAL A 126 2.92 12.58 0.24
C VAL A 126 4.30 11.98 -0.02
N GLU A 127 4.92 12.35 -1.13
CA GLU A 127 6.31 12.02 -1.41
C GLU A 127 7.20 12.36 -0.20
N SER A 128 8.13 11.46 0.15
CA SER A 128 8.88 11.57 1.40
C SER A 128 9.62 12.90 1.55
N HIS A 129 10.16 13.44 0.46
CA HIS A 129 10.89 14.71 0.47
C HIS A 129 10.01 15.94 0.70
N ARG A 130 8.69 15.82 0.51
CA ARG A 130 7.71 16.92 0.69
C ARG A 130 7.03 16.89 2.05
N TYR A 131 7.30 15.88 2.87
CA TYR A 131 6.56 15.62 4.10
C TYR A 131 6.64 16.79 5.09
N ASP A 132 7.84 17.28 5.41
CA ASP A 132 8.02 18.37 6.38
C ASP A 132 7.45 19.71 5.89
N ASP A 133 7.55 19.99 4.59
CA ASP A 133 6.92 21.17 3.98
C ASP A 133 5.39 21.07 4.02
N THR A 134 4.85 19.88 3.74
CA THR A 134 3.40 19.61 3.80
C THR A 134 2.88 19.87 5.21
N LEU A 135 3.54 19.32 6.24
CA LEU A 135 3.17 19.55 7.63
C LEU A 135 3.31 21.02 8.05
N ARG A 136 4.32 21.74 7.55
CA ARG A 136 4.49 23.17 7.85
C ARG A 136 3.39 24.03 7.23
N ASN A 137 2.98 23.70 6.02
CA ASN A 137 1.96 24.44 5.28
C ASN A 137 0.53 24.15 5.73
N ASP A 138 0.28 22.97 6.30
CA ASP A 138 -1.04 22.58 6.84
C ASP A 138 -1.34 23.26 8.19
N ARG A 139 -0.31 23.69 8.93
CA ARG A 139 -0.50 24.33 10.23
C ARG A 139 -1.26 25.66 10.10
N PRO A 140 -2.29 25.90 10.93
CA PRO A 140 -2.99 27.18 10.96
C PRO A 140 -1.99 28.33 11.18
N ARG A 141 -1.90 29.23 10.19
CA ARG A 141 -1.03 30.40 10.32
C ARG A 141 -1.65 31.38 11.32
N PRO A 142 -0.90 31.88 12.31
CA PRO A 142 -1.39 32.92 13.21
C PRO A 142 -1.88 34.10 12.38
N ARG A 143 -3.16 34.47 12.55
CA ARG A 143 -3.70 35.69 11.94
C ARG A 143 -3.02 36.87 12.61
N LYS A 144 -2.15 37.57 11.88
CA LYS A 144 -1.62 38.85 12.35
C LYS A 144 -2.78 39.85 12.33
N THR A 145 -3.22 40.29 13.50
CA THR A 145 -4.16 41.40 13.64
C THR A 145 -3.46 42.65 13.11
N LYS A 146 -3.88 43.16 11.95
CA LYS A 146 -3.35 44.42 11.43
C LYS A 146 -3.87 45.54 12.33
N GLN A 147 -2.98 46.18 13.08
CA GLN A 147 -3.31 47.39 13.80
C GLN A 147 -3.49 48.52 12.77
N VAL A 148 -4.65 49.19 12.81
CA VAL A 148 -4.93 50.31 11.90
C VAL A 148 -4.33 51.55 12.53
N CYS A 149 -3.29 52.12 11.90
CA CYS A 149 -2.66 53.35 12.36
C CYS A 149 -2.88 54.47 11.34
N VAL A 150 -3.13 55.68 11.83
CA VAL A 150 -3.26 56.91 11.04
C VAL A 150 -2.20 57.91 11.50
N ASP A 151 -1.65 58.67 10.55
CA ASP A 151 -0.70 59.73 10.85
C ASP A 151 -1.45 60.95 11.42
N VAL A 152 -0.92 61.53 12.49
CA VAL A 152 -1.57 62.66 13.22
C VAL A 152 -0.70 63.93 13.25
N GLY A 153 0.37 63.97 12.46
CA GLY A 153 1.29 65.10 12.36
C GLY A 153 2.60 64.89 13.12
N GLY A 154 3.71 65.41 12.57
CA GLY A 154 5.06 65.12 13.06
C GLY A 154 5.46 63.65 12.86
N ASP A 155 6.23 63.11 13.80
CA ASP A 155 6.64 61.69 13.82
C ASP A 155 5.63 60.78 14.56
N SER A 156 4.49 61.32 15.00
CA SER A 156 3.51 60.60 15.81
C SER A 156 2.43 59.91 14.99
N LYS A 157 2.02 58.71 15.43
CA LYS A 157 0.95 57.91 14.82
C LYS A 157 -0.12 57.56 15.85
N ALA A 158 -1.39 57.61 15.46
CA ALA A 158 -2.50 57.11 16.27
C ALA A 158 -2.91 55.72 15.78
N CYS A 159 -2.78 54.71 16.61
CA CYS A 159 -3.10 53.33 16.29
C CYS A 159 -4.37 52.87 17.01
N ARG A 160 -5.33 52.31 16.28
CA ARG A 160 -6.59 51.79 16.81
C ARG A 160 -6.36 50.47 17.53
N ASN A 161 -6.72 50.44 18.81
CA ASN A 161 -6.86 49.20 19.57
C ASN A 161 -8.10 48.45 19.08
N THR A 162 -7.91 47.21 18.64
CA THR A 162 -8.97 46.38 18.06
C THR A 162 -9.92 45.79 19.11
N ALA A 163 -9.51 45.72 20.39
CA ALA A 163 -10.33 45.18 21.47
C ALA A 163 -11.26 46.24 22.09
N THR A 164 -10.82 47.49 22.19
CA THR A 164 -11.54 48.57 22.88
C THR A 164 -12.02 49.69 21.95
N ALA A 165 -11.71 49.60 20.65
CA ALA A 165 -11.94 50.64 19.64
C ALA A 165 -11.33 52.01 19.96
N THR A 166 -10.41 52.09 20.92
CA THR A 166 -9.74 53.32 21.37
C THR A 166 -8.53 53.61 20.48
N TRP A 167 -8.21 54.90 20.30
CA TRP A 167 -7.02 55.34 19.57
C TRP A 167 -5.88 55.64 20.56
N ILE A 168 -4.71 55.03 20.33
CA ILE A 168 -3.52 55.19 21.16
C ILE A 168 -2.46 55.91 20.34
N LEU A 169 -1.92 57.00 20.89
CA LEU A 169 -0.81 57.76 20.30
C LEU A 169 0.52 57.07 20.62
N ASN A 170 1.33 56.85 19.58
CA ASN A 170 2.72 56.37 19.66
C ASN A 170 3.65 57.34 18.93
#